data_AF-A0A0E9VE24-F1
#
_entry.id   AF-A0A0E9VE24-F1
#
_cell.length_a   1.000
_cell.length_b   1.000
_cell.length_c   1.000
_cell.angle_alpha   90.00
_cell.angle_beta   90.00
_cell.angle_gamma   90.00
#
_symmetry.space_group_name_H-M   'P 1'
#
loop_
_entity.id
_entity.type
_entity.pdbx_description
1 polymer ?
#
loop_
_entity_poly.entity_id
_entity_poly.type
_entity_poly.pdbx_seq_one_letter_code
_entity_poly.pdbx_strand_id
1 'polypeptide(L)' 'MTDPWKECMDHCLVVTKGAGKMIREALKKEISVMQKSSPVDLATETDQKVEALIISSLKEKYPTHR' A
#
# COMPACT_ATOMS: atom_id res chain seq x y z
N MET A 1 -15.54 12.52 -24.21
CA MET A 1 -15.76 12.45 -22.75
C MET A 1 -14.42 12.22 -22.09
N THR A 2 -14.09 13.00 -21.07
CA THR A 2 -12.94 12.73 -20.20
C THR A 2 -13.21 11.48 -19.38
N ASP A 3 -12.18 10.64 -19.20
CA ASP A 3 -12.26 9.42 -18.40
C ASP A 3 -12.59 9.78 -16.93
N PRO A 4 -13.73 9.30 -16.37
CA PRO A 4 -14.12 9.61 -15.00
C PRO A 4 -13.16 9.04 -13.95
N TRP A 5 -12.32 8.05 -14.30
CA TRP A 5 -11.38 7.41 -13.37
C TRP A 5 -9.98 8.01 -13.40
N LYS A 6 -9.71 8.94 -14.32
CA LYS A 6 -8.38 9.52 -14.48
C LYS A 6 -7.86 10.14 -13.18
N GLU A 7 -8.73 10.84 -12.46
CA GLU A 7 -8.39 11.50 -11.20
C GLU A 7 -8.08 10.51 -10.06
N CYS A 8 -8.83 9.40 -10.00
CA CYS A 8 -8.55 8.27 -9.11
C CYS A 8 -7.19 7.64 -9.43
N MET A 9 -6.92 7.36 -10.71
CA MET A 9 -5.65 6.78 -11.15
C MET A 9 -4.47 7.70 -10.83
N ASP A 10 -4.58 8.99 -11.13
CA ASP A 10 -3.53 9.98 -10.86
C ASP A 10 -3.23 10.08 -9.36
N HIS A 11 -4.25 9.96 -8.49
CA HIS A 11 -4.04 9.86 -7.05
C HIS A 11 -3.33 8.56 -6.63
N CYS A 12 -3.77 7.41 -7.14
CA CYS A 12 -3.15 6.12 -6.87
C CYS A 12 -1.66 6.10 -7.24
N LEU A 13 -1.26 6.77 -8.33
CA LEU A 13 0.15 6.90 -8.72
C LEU A 13 0.99 7.63 -7.66
N VAL A 14 0.43 8.64 -7.01
CA VAL A 14 1.11 9.37 -5.91
C VAL A 14 1.26 8.47 -4.69
N VAL A 15 0.17 7.81 -4.27
CA VAL A 15 0.15 6.94 -3.08
C VAL A 15 1.10 5.75 -3.25
N THR A 16 1.04 5.07 -4.40
CA THR A 16 1.90 3.90 -4.71
C THR A 16 3.38 4.28 -4.78
N LYS A 17 3.72 5.48 -5.26
CA LYS A 17 5.10 5.98 -5.20
C LYS A 17 5.58 6.17 -3.77
N GLY A 18 4.71 6.61 -2.86
CA GLY A 18 4.98 6.68 -1.42
C GLY A 18 5.21 5.30 -0.80
N ALA A 19 4.29 4.36 -1.06
CA ALA A 19 4.40 2.97 -0.61
C ALA A 19 5.70 2.31 -1.11
N GLY A 20 6.06 2.48 -2.38
CA GLY A 20 7.29 1.92 -2.94
C GLY A 20 8.56 2.44 -2.27
N LYS A 21 8.59 3.71 -1.81
CA LYS A 21 9.70 4.23 -1.02
C LYS A 21 9.77 3.55 0.35
N MET A 22 8.63 3.37 1.02
CA MET A 22 8.57 2.67 2.32
C MET A 22 9.13 1.24 2.21
N ILE A 23 8.73 0.50 1.17
CA ILE A 23 9.23 -0.85 0.91
C ILE A 23 10.75 -0.84 0.71
N ARG A 24 11.26 0.06 -0.14
CA ARG A 24 12.70 0.16 -0.41
C ARG A 24 13.52 0.49 0.84
N GLU A 25 13.02 1.35 1.72
CA GLU A 25 13.72 1.66 2.97
C GLU A 25 13.65 0.51 3.98
N ALA A 26 12.56 -0.27 4.00
CA ALA A 26 12.46 -1.45 4.84
C ALA A 26 13.45 -2.55 4.41
N LEU A 27 13.69 -2.72 3.11
CA LEU A 27 14.65 -3.70 2.57
C LEU A 27 16.11 -3.44 2.99
N LYS A 28 16.43 -2.24 3.49
CA LYS A 28 17.78 -1.89 3.97
C LYS A 28 17.98 -2.19 5.46
N LYS A 29 16.94 -2.66 6.15
CA LYS A 29 16.91 -2.92 7.58
C LYS A 29 16.64 -4.41 7.82
N GLU A 30 16.81 -4.85 9.06
CA GLU A 30 16.33 -6.17 9.46
C GLU A 30 14.80 -6.23 9.31
N ILE A 31 14.31 -7.33 8.73
CA ILE A 31 12.89 -7.53 8.46
C ILE A 31 12.38 -8.63 9.36
N SER A 32 11.36 -8.32 10.16
CA SER A 32 10.61 -9.34 10.89
C SER A 32 9.66 -10.06 9.96
N VAL A 33 9.90 -11.35 9.74
CA VAL A 33 9.08 -12.22 8.90
C VAL A 33 8.11 -12.99 9.78
N MET A 34 6.82 -12.90 9.45
CA MET A 34 5.73 -13.61 10.09
C MET A 34 5.18 -14.65 9.11
N GLN A 35 4.77 -15.81 9.63
CA GLN A 35 4.00 -16.79 8.87
C GLN A 35 2.52 -16.49 9.01
N LYS A 36 1.76 -16.75 7.94
CA LYS A 36 0.31 -16.62 7.89
C LYS A 36 -0.33 -18.02 7.95
N SER A 37 -0.93 -18.49 6.85
CA SER A 37 -1.69 -19.74 6.83
C SER A 37 -0.81 -21.00 6.66
N SER A 38 0.42 -20.83 6.21
CA SER A 38 1.37 -21.92 5.99
C SER A 38 2.83 -21.46 6.16
N PRO A 39 3.81 -22.37 6.30
CA PRO A 39 5.22 -22.01 6.46
C PRO A 39 5.82 -21.21 5.29
N VAL A 40 5.18 -21.23 4.12
CA VAL A 40 5.61 -20.50 2.91
C VAL A 40 4.73 -19.29 2.61
N ASP A 41 3.66 -19.08 3.39
CA ASP A 41 2.78 -17.91 3.32
C ASP A 41 3.31 -16.87 4.30
N LEU A 42 4.14 -15.95 3.81
CA LEU A 42 4.89 -15.00 4.63
C LEU A 42 4.31 -13.59 4.52
N ALA A 43 4.44 -12.83 5.61
CA ALA A 43 4.17 -11.40 5.65
C ALA A 43 5.14 -10.70 6.60
N THR A 44 5.22 -9.39 6.49
CA THR A 44 6.12 -8.54 7.29
C THR A 44 5.33 -7.37 7.87
N GLU A 45 5.93 -6.68 8.85
CA GLU A 45 5.37 -5.42 9.36
C GLU A 45 5.25 -4.35 8.25
N THR A 46 6.11 -4.42 7.23
CA THR A 46 6.09 -3.49 6.09
C THR A 46 4.82 -3.66 5.26
N ASP A 47 4.35 -4.90 5.05
CA ASP A 47 3.12 -5.18 4.30
C ASP A 47 1.92 -4.51 4.99
N GLN A 48 1.82 -4.66 6.32
CA GLN A 48 0.75 -4.05 7.12
C GLN A 48 0.80 -2.51 7.08
N LYS A 49 2.00 -1.92 7.17
CA LYS A 49 2.18 -0.46 7.10
C LYS A 49 1.84 0.10 5.72
N VAL A 50 2.22 -0.60 4.65
CA VAL A 50 1.89 -0.22 3.27
C VAL A 50 0.39 -0.29 3.02
N GLU A 51 -0.27 -1.37 3.46
CA GLU A 51 -1.72 -1.50 3.34
C GLU A 51 -2.45 -0.38 4.09
N ALA A 52 -2.04 -0.10 5.34
CA ALA A 52 -2.60 0.99 6.13
C ALA A 52 -2.43 2.36 5.44
N LEU A 53 -1.25 2.63 4.87
CA LEU A 53 -1.00 3.87 4.09
C LEU A 53 -1.94 3.98 2.90
N ILE A 54 -2.08 2.91 2.12
CA ILE A 54 -2.91 2.92 0.91
C ILE A 54 -4.39 3.09 1.28
N ILE A 55 -4.91 2.27 2.19
CA ILE A 55 -6.31 2.29 2.59
C ILE A 55 -6.69 3.62 3.23
N SER A 56 -5.85 4.16 4.12
CA SER A 56 -6.14 5.46 4.75
C SER A 56 -6.17 6.60 3.73
N SER A 57 -5.18 6.67 2.82
CA SER A 57 -5.16 7.68 1.77
C SER A 57 -6.36 7.60 0.83
N LEU A 58 -6.78 6.39 0.46
CA LEU A 58 -7.94 6.19 -0.40
C LEU A 58 -9.26 6.53 0.32
N LYS A 59 -9.41 6.14 1.58
CA LYS A 59 -10.60 6.48 2.38
C LYS A 59 -10.73 7.97 2.64
N GLU A 60 -9.61 8.67 2.85
CA GLU A 60 -9.59 10.12 3.03
C GLU A 60 -10.11 10.83 1.78
N LYS A 61 -9.66 10.41 0.60
CA LYS A 61 -10.03 11.05 -0.66
C LYS A 61 -11.35 10.57 -1.27
N TYR A 62 -11.66 9.29 -1.10
CA TYR A 62 -12.81 8.60 -1.67
C TYR A 62 -13.59 7.84 -0.59
N PRO A 63 -14.24 8.53 0.36
CA PRO A 63 -14.85 7.91 1.54
C PRO A 63 -16.01 6.95 1.23
N THR A 64 -16.57 7.00 0.01
CA THR A 64 -17.65 6.13 -0.44
C THR A 64 -17.15 4.88 -1.17
N HIS A 65 -15.86 4.80 -1.51
CA HIS A 65 -15.27 3.63 -2.16
C HIS A 65 -15.04 2.51 -1.13
N ARG A 66 -15.05 1.25 -1.60
CA ARG A 66 -14.88 0.05 -0.77
C ARG A 66 -13.58 -0.67 -1.10
#